data_AF-A0A7K5E4Y6-F1
#
_entry.id   AF-A0A7K5E4Y6-F1
#
_cell.length_a   1.000
_cell.length_b   1.000
_cell.length_c   1.000
_cell.angle_alpha   90.00
_cell.angle_beta   90.00
_cell.angle_gamma   90.00
#
_symmetry.space_group_name_H-M   'P 1'
#
loop_
_entity.id
_entity.type
_entity.pdbx_description
1 polymer ?
#
loop_
_entity_poly.entity_id
_entity_poly.type
_entity_poly.pdbx_seq_one_letter_code
_entity_poly.pdbx_strand_id
1 'polypeptide(L)'
;SYLVGKDLWLVMEYMDGGTLSDVIYETRMSEGEIAAVSRECLQGLDFLHSNHVIHRDLKSLNILLRTDGSVKLDQYILADFGLSAQLTRERNQRCSFTGTPCWMAPEVVKGQLYGPKVDIWSFGIVGIEMVE
;
A
#
# COMPACT_ATOMS: atom_id res chain seq x y z
N SER A 1 15.80 5.03 -12.86
CA SER A 1 16.32 3.66 -12.71
C SER A 1 17.55 3.49 -13.60
N TYR A 2 18.36 2.47 -13.35
CA TYR A 2 19.56 2.15 -14.12
C TYR A 2 19.60 0.65 -14.42
N LEU A 3 20.21 0.26 -15.55
CA LEU A 3 20.52 -1.15 -15.84
C LEU A 3 22.02 -1.34 -15.62
N VAL A 4 22.38 -2.13 -14.61
CA VAL A 4 23.79 -2.39 -14.23
C VAL A 4 24.10 -3.83 -14.57
N GLY A 5 24.78 -4.04 -15.71
CA GLY A 5 25.05 -5.37 -16.24
C GLY A 5 23.75 -6.07 -16.71
N LYS A 6 23.15 -6.88 -15.83
CA LYS A 6 21.84 -7.52 -16.05
C LYS A 6 20.76 -7.08 -15.06
N ASP A 7 21.13 -6.30 -14.05
CA ASP A 7 20.28 -6.02 -12.89
C ASP A 7 19.62 -4.64 -13.01
N LEU A 8 18.32 -4.57 -12.73
CA LEU A 8 17.56 -3.32 -12.72
C LEU A 8 17.68 -2.64 -11.35
N TRP A 9 18.34 -1.49 -11.31
CA TRP A 9 18.55 -0.71 -10.10
C TRP A 9 17.50 0.42 -10.02
N LEU A 10 16.70 0.40 -8.96
CA LEU A 10 15.77 1.47 -8.60
C LEU A 10 16.41 2.33 -7.51
N VAL A 11 16.64 3.60 -7.80
CA VAL A 11 17.03 4.60 -6.80
C VAL A 11 15.76 5.32 -6.40
N MET A 12 15.49 5.37 -5.09
CA MET A 12 14.26 5.88 -4.48
C MET A 12 14.63 6.69 -3.23
N GLU A 13 13.68 7.39 -2.63
CA GLU A 13 13.85 8.01 -1.31
C GLU A 13 14.16 6.94 -0.23
N TYR A 14 14.98 7.30 0.76
CA TYR A 14 15.23 6.47 1.93
C TYR A 14 14.31 6.89 3.07
N MET A 15 13.57 5.92 3.59
CA MET A 15 12.63 6.06 4.70
C MET A 15 13.29 5.52 5.97
N ASP A 16 13.53 6.41 6.93
CA ASP A 16 14.39 6.17 8.09
C ASP A 16 13.64 5.71 9.35
N GLY A 17 12.30 5.74 9.33
CA GLY A 17 11.43 5.31 10.43
C GLY A 17 10.99 3.84 10.37
N GLY A 18 11.54 3.03 9.46
CA GLY A 18 11.15 1.62 9.29
C GLY A 18 9.78 1.43 8.63
N THR A 19 9.16 0.28 8.87
CA THR A 19 7.80 -0.04 8.41
C THR A 19 6.78 0.17 9.54
N LEU A 20 5.50 0.32 9.17
CA LEU A 20 4.40 0.31 10.13
C LEU A 20 4.32 -1.04 10.89
N SER A 21 4.72 -2.16 10.27
CA SER A 21 4.76 -3.47 10.92
C SER A 21 5.76 -3.53 12.07
N ASP A 22 6.87 -2.79 12.00
CA ASP A 22 7.86 -2.74 13.08
C ASP A 22 7.28 -1.99 14.29
N VAL A 23 6.63 -0.84 14.03
CA VAL A 23 5.95 -0.04 15.07
C VAL A 23 4.83 -0.81 15.76
N ILE A 24 3.97 -1.50 15.00
CA ILE A 24 2.87 -2.33 15.53
C ILE A 24 3.42 -3.47 16.41
N TYR A 25 4.56 -4.04 16.04
CA TYR A 25 5.18 -5.14 16.80
C TYR A 25 5.80 -4.66 18.12
N GLU A 26 6.41 -3.47 18.14
CA GLU A 26 7.08 -2.93 19.33
C GLU A 26 6.16 -2.17 20.29
N THR A 27 5.09 -1.52 19.81
CA THR A 27 4.24 -0.66 20.66
C THR A 27 2.77 -0.64 20.26
N ARG A 28 1.91 -0.33 21.25
CA ARG A 28 0.50 -0.01 21.02
C ARG A 28 0.36 1.42 20.53
N MET A 29 -0.22 1.59 19.35
CA MET A 29 -0.54 2.91 18.80
C MET A 29 -1.77 3.50 19.50
N SER A 30 -1.76 4.82 19.74
CA SER A 30 -2.94 5.56 20.19
C SER A 30 -3.87 5.90 19.01
N GLU A 31 -5.16 6.12 19.27
CA GLU A 31 -6.14 6.52 18.23
C GLU A 31 -5.68 7.74 17.41
N GLY A 32 -4.90 8.65 18.00
CA GLY A 32 -4.34 9.82 17.29
C GLY A 32 -3.25 9.44 16.27
N GLU A 33 -2.40 8.47 16.60
CA GLU A 33 -1.36 7.95 15.70
C GLU A 33 -1.99 7.07 14.61
N ILE A 34 -2.95 6.23 14.98
CA ILE A 34 -3.74 5.42 14.04
C ILE A 34 -4.47 6.34 13.05
N ALA A 35 -5.11 7.41 13.52
CA ALA A 35 -5.79 8.39 12.67
C ALA A 35 -4.82 9.17 11.77
N ALA A 36 -3.60 9.47 12.25
CA ALA A 36 -2.56 10.11 11.45
C ALA A 36 -2.10 9.19 10.30
N VAL A 37 -1.69 7.96 10.59
CA VAL A 37 -1.28 6.98 9.57
C VAL A 37 -2.44 6.67 8.61
N SER A 38 -3.66 6.53 9.13
CA SER A 38 -4.86 6.29 8.33
C SER A 38 -5.13 7.41 7.32
N ARG A 39 -5.03 8.68 7.74
CA ARG A 39 -5.24 9.84 6.87
C ARG A 39 -4.29 9.82 5.68
N GLU A 40 -3.01 9.62 5.95
CA GLU A 40 -1.93 9.71 4.96
C GLU A 40 -1.98 8.50 4.00
N CYS A 41 -2.24 7.29 4.51
CA CYS A 41 -2.50 6.11 3.67
C CYS A 41 -3.71 6.33 2.73
N LEU A 42 -4.81 6.91 3.23
CA LEU A 42 -6.01 7.18 2.42
C LEU A 42 -5.76 8.27 1.35
N GLN A 43 -4.97 9.29 1.65
CA GLN A 43 -4.55 10.30 0.65
C GLN A 43 -3.67 9.68 -0.45
N GLY A 44 -2.78 8.76 -0.10
CA GLY A 44 -1.96 8.02 -1.07
C GLY A 44 -2.81 7.12 -1.99
N LEU A 45 -3.82 6.45 -1.44
CA LEU A 45 -4.78 5.66 -2.21
C LEU A 45 -5.66 6.52 -3.12
N ASP A 46 -6.16 7.67 -2.64
CA ASP A 46 -6.96 8.60 -3.47
C ASP A 46 -6.16 9.11 -4.68
N PHE A 47 -4.88 9.45 -4.48
CA PHE A 47 -3.96 9.81 -5.56
C PHE A 47 -3.77 8.67 -6.58
N LEU A 48 -3.49 7.44 -6.12
CA LEU A 48 -3.35 6.28 -7.01
C LEU A 48 -4.64 5.99 -7.80
N HIS A 49 -5.79 5.98 -7.11
CA HIS A 49 -7.09 5.61 -7.68
C HIS A 49 -7.57 6.66 -8.69
N SER A 50 -7.33 7.94 -8.41
CA SER A 50 -7.56 9.06 -9.32
C SER A 50 -6.70 8.97 -10.59
N ASN A 51 -5.46 8.47 -10.48
CA ASN A 51 -4.58 8.16 -11.62
C ASN A 51 -4.83 6.78 -12.24
N HIS A 52 -5.94 6.12 -11.91
CA HIS A 52 -6.36 4.81 -12.41
C HIS A 52 -5.38 3.66 -12.10
N VAL A 53 -4.60 3.76 -11.03
CA VAL A 53 -3.72 2.70 -10.51
C VAL A 53 -4.41 1.97 -9.35
N ILE A 54 -4.28 0.64 -9.30
CA ILE A 54 -4.59 -0.18 -8.11
C ILE A 54 -3.27 -0.66 -7.51
N HIS A 55 -3.09 -0.55 -6.20
CA HIS A 55 -1.87 -0.99 -5.51
C HIS A 55 -1.74 -2.51 -5.46
N ARG A 56 -2.80 -3.20 -5.00
CA ARG A 56 -2.99 -4.67 -4.92
C ARG A 56 -2.13 -5.44 -3.92
N ASP A 57 -1.21 -4.79 -3.21
CA ASP A 57 -0.47 -5.42 -2.09
C ASP A 57 -0.30 -4.46 -0.90
N LEU A 58 -1.39 -3.86 -0.44
CA LEU A 58 -1.38 -2.99 0.74
C LEU A 58 -1.38 -3.83 2.03
N LYS A 59 -0.37 -3.62 2.88
CA LYS A 59 -0.15 -4.30 4.18
C LYS A 59 0.80 -3.47 5.04
N SER A 60 0.82 -3.66 6.36
CA SER A 60 1.71 -2.97 7.30
C SER A 60 3.20 -2.94 6.88
N LEU A 61 3.74 -4.06 6.43
CA LEU A 61 5.12 -4.20 5.92
C LEU A 61 5.44 -3.32 4.70
N ASN A 62 4.42 -2.94 3.92
CA ASN A 62 4.58 -2.10 2.73
C ASN A 62 4.28 -0.62 3.03
N ILE A 63 4.06 -0.22 4.28
CA ILE A 63 3.84 1.18 4.69
C ILE A 63 5.11 1.68 5.38
N LEU A 64 5.81 2.62 4.75
CA LEU A 64 7.09 3.15 5.23
C LEU A 64 6.94 4.46 6.00
N LEU A 65 7.76 4.62 7.05
CA LEU A 65 7.69 5.75 8.00
C LEU A 65 8.99 6.58 8.02
N ARG A 66 8.92 7.75 8.64
CA ARG A 66 10.04 8.70 8.78
C ARG A 66 10.20 9.18 10.22
N THR A 67 11.44 9.41 10.66
CA THR A 67 11.71 9.88 12.02
C THR A 67 11.27 11.32 12.28
N ASP A 68 11.08 12.12 11.23
CA ASP A 68 10.59 13.51 11.33
C ASP A 68 9.07 13.63 11.57
N GLY A 69 8.36 12.50 11.72
CA GLY A 69 6.92 12.44 11.94
C GLY A 69 6.09 12.82 10.71
N SER A 70 6.71 13.13 9.57
CA SER A 70 6.01 13.40 8.32
C SER A 70 5.89 12.13 7.48
N VAL A 71 4.66 11.63 7.36
CA VAL A 71 4.33 10.50 6.47
C VAL A 71 4.26 11.04 5.03
N LYS A 72 5.42 11.38 4.46
CA LYS A 72 5.54 12.22 3.24
C LYS A 72 4.91 11.57 1.99
N LEU A 73 3.70 12.04 1.68
CA LEU A 73 2.89 11.65 0.53
C LEU A 73 3.54 11.85 -0.85
N ASP A 74 4.47 12.78 -1.01
CA ASP A 74 5.01 13.18 -2.32
C ASP A 74 5.94 12.12 -2.96
N GLN A 75 6.35 11.10 -2.19
CA GLN A 75 6.99 9.89 -2.75
C GLN A 75 6.59 8.61 -2.00
N TYR A 76 5.40 8.11 -2.33
CA TYR A 76 4.93 6.73 -2.11
C TYR A 76 5.34 6.08 -0.78
N ILE A 77 4.51 6.33 0.23
CA ILE A 77 4.44 5.57 1.49
C ILE A 77 4.34 4.04 1.24
N LEU A 78 3.79 3.66 0.08
CA LEU A 78 3.56 2.27 -0.33
C LEU A 78 4.76 1.68 -1.08
N ALA A 79 5.33 0.61 -0.53
CA ALA A 79 6.40 -0.19 -1.13
C ALA A 79 5.86 -1.36 -1.97
N ASP A 80 6.70 -1.84 -2.88
CA ASP A 80 6.48 -2.96 -3.83
C ASP A 80 5.30 -2.80 -4.82
N PHE A 81 5.49 -1.91 -5.80
CA PHE A 81 4.65 -1.83 -7.00
C PHE A 81 4.79 -3.03 -7.96
N GLY A 82 5.57 -4.07 -7.64
CA GLY A 82 5.77 -5.25 -8.48
C GLY A 82 4.47 -6.02 -8.79
N LEU A 83 3.44 -5.85 -7.95
CA LEU A 83 2.09 -6.37 -8.17
C LEU A 83 1.04 -5.31 -8.56
N SER A 84 1.38 -4.03 -8.73
CA SER A 84 0.40 -3.00 -9.07
C SER A 84 -0.12 -3.10 -10.51
N ALA A 85 -1.21 -2.41 -10.82
CA ALA A 85 -1.79 -2.41 -12.17
C ALA A 85 -2.43 -1.08 -12.55
N GLN A 86 -1.99 -0.53 -13.69
CA GLN A 86 -2.70 0.52 -14.42
C GLN A 86 -4.02 -0.02 -14.99
N LEU A 87 -5.12 0.70 -14.80
CA LEU A 87 -6.38 0.51 -15.52
C LEU A 87 -6.41 1.42 -16.76
N THR A 88 -7.08 0.95 -17.82
CA THR A 88 -7.41 1.78 -18.99
C THR A 88 -8.91 2.05 -19.00
N ARG A 89 -9.36 3.16 -19.60
CA ARG A 89 -10.78 3.55 -19.64
C ARG A 89 -11.71 2.46 -20.21
N GLU A 90 -11.19 1.64 -21.12
CA GLU A 90 -11.86 0.49 -21.75
C GLU A 90 -11.90 -0.76 -20.86
N ARG A 91 -11.05 -0.83 -19.82
CA ARG A 91 -10.85 -2.00 -18.97
C ARG A 91 -10.55 -1.61 -17.53
N ASN A 92 -11.56 -1.01 -16.88
CA ASN A 92 -11.52 -0.53 -15.48
C ASN A 92 -11.54 -1.66 -14.43
N GLN A 93 -11.31 -2.92 -14.81
CA GLN A 93 -11.35 -4.09 -13.92
C GLN A 93 -10.25 -5.11 -14.26
N ARG A 94 -9.79 -5.84 -13.24
CA ARG A 94 -8.81 -6.93 -13.32
C ARG A 94 -9.39 -8.23 -12.75
N CYS A 95 -8.78 -9.37 -13.11
CA CYS A 95 -9.17 -10.71 -12.64
C CYS A 95 -7.95 -11.58 -12.26
N SER A 96 -6.75 -11.00 -12.15
CA SER A 96 -5.56 -11.76 -11.75
C SER A 96 -5.54 -11.99 -10.25
N PHE A 97 -5.29 -13.23 -9.83
CA PHE A 97 -5.09 -13.60 -8.43
C PHE A 97 -3.69 -13.14 -7.96
N THR A 98 -3.64 -11.97 -7.32
CA THR A 98 -2.39 -11.26 -6.94
C THR A 98 -2.62 -10.47 -5.65
N GLY A 99 -1.68 -10.54 -4.71
CA GLY A 99 -1.70 -9.87 -3.40
C GLY A 99 -1.32 -10.83 -2.26
N THR A 100 -0.98 -10.31 -1.09
CA THR A 100 -0.64 -11.12 0.11
C THR A 100 -1.92 -11.68 0.76
N PRO A 101 -2.09 -13.02 0.94
CA PRO A 101 -3.39 -13.66 1.20
C PRO A 101 -4.27 -13.07 2.30
N CYS A 102 -3.73 -12.72 3.47
CA CYS A 102 -4.53 -12.22 4.60
C CYS A 102 -5.14 -10.83 4.34
N TRP A 103 -4.61 -10.07 3.38
CA TRP A 103 -5.07 -8.73 3.01
C TRP A 103 -5.94 -8.73 1.75
N MET A 104 -6.16 -9.88 1.09
CA MET A 104 -6.89 -9.96 -0.17
C MET A 104 -8.40 -9.78 -0.01
N ALA A 105 -8.98 -8.91 -0.82
CA ALA A 105 -10.43 -8.71 -0.87
C ALA A 105 -11.17 -9.95 -1.40
N PRO A 106 -12.39 -10.25 -0.91
CA PRO A 106 -13.08 -11.52 -1.19
C PRO A 106 -13.43 -11.70 -2.67
N GLU A 107 -13.59 -10.63 -3.44
CA GLU A 107 -13.76 -10.67 -4.90
C GLU A 107 -12.48 -11.16 -5.61
N VAL A 108 -11.29 -10.80 -5.12
CA VAL A 108 -10.00 -11.26 -5.68
C VAL A 108 -9.82 -12.75 -5.39
N VAL A 109 -10.10 -13.17 -4.15
CA VAL A 109 -10.03 -14.58 -3.73
C VAL A 109 -11.00 -15.45 -4.53
N LYS A 110 -12.18 -14.91 -4.90
CA LYS A 110 -13.18 -15.58 -5.75
C LYS A 110 -12.89 -15.48 -7.26
N GLY A 111 -11.77 -14.88 -7.68
CA GLY A 111 -11.40 -14.70 -9.09
C GLY A 111 -12.36 -13.79 -9.88
N GLN A 112 -13.12 -12.94 -9.19
CA GLN A 112 -14.10 -12.04 -9.79
C GLN A 112 -13.41 -10.80 -10.41
N LEU A 113 -14.17 -10.04 -11.21
CA LEU A 113 -13.69 -8.77 -11.76
C LEU A 113 -13.68 -7.70 -10.67
N TYR A 114 -12.49 -7.21 -10.33
CA TYR A 114 -12.25 -6.25 -9.26
C TYR A 114 -11.65 -4.93 -9.75
N GLY A 115 -11.85 -3.86 -8.97
CA GLY A 115 -11.35 -2.51 -9.22
C GLY A 115 -10.65 -1.92 -7.99
N PRO A 116 -10.45 -0.59 -7.90
CA PRO A 116 -9.65 0.03 -6.83
C PRO A 116 -10.11 -0.23 -5.39
N LYS A 117 -11.38 -0.64 -5.18
CA LYS A 117 -11.91 -0.95 -3.85
C LYS A 117 -11.23 -2.13 -3.14
N VAL A 118 -10.44 -2.96 -3.83
CA VAL A 118 -9.63 -3.99 -3.19
C VAL A 118 -8.58 -3.41 -2.24
N ASP A 119 -7.98 -2.26 -2.58
CA ASP A 119 -7.02 -1.59 -1.71
C ASP A 119 -7.71 -1.04 -0.45
N ILE A 120 -8.98 -0.66 -0.54
CA ILE A 120 -9.78 -0.19 0.60
C ILE A 120 -10.13 -1.35 1.55
N TRP A 121 -10.33 -2.56 1.03
CA TRP A 121 -10.43 -3.77 1.86
C TRP A 121 -9.11 -4.07 2.56
N SER A 122 -8.00 -4.08 1.82
CA SER A 122 -6.67 -4.31 2.40
C SER A 122 -6.30 -3.27 3.46
N PHE A 123 -6.67 -1.99 3.24
CA PHE A 123 -6.54 -0.93 4.24
C PHE A 123 -7.36 -1.21 5.50
N GLY A 124 -8.56 -1.79 5.36
CA GLY A 124 -9.36 -2.25 6.50
C GLY A 124 -8.65 -3.31 7.35
N ILE A 125 -7.85 -4.19 6.72
CA ILE A 125 -7.01 -5.16 7.45
C ILE A 125 -5.85 -4.46 8.15
N VAL A 126 -5.17 -3.50 7.51
CA VAL A 126 -4.15 -2.66 8.17
C VAL A 126 -4.74 -1.87 9.35
N GLY A 127 -6.00 -1.44 9.25
CA GLY A 127 -6.74 -0.80 10.33
C GLY A 127 -6.98 -1.72 11.54
N ILE A 128 -7.01 -3.04 11.35
CA ILE A 128 -7.03 -4.04 12.43
C ILE A 128 -5.61 -4.25 12.97
N GLU A 129 -4.60 -4.38 12.09
CA GLU A 129 -3.18 -4.49 12.52
C GLU A 129 -2.74 -3.33 13.41
N MET A 130 -3.23 -2.11 13.17
CA MET A 130 -2.91 -0.94 14.00
C MET A 130 -3.58 -0.94 15.39
N VAL A 131 -4.49 -1.87 15.68
CA VAL A 131 -5.31 -1.93 16.91
C VAL A 131 -5.05 -3.21 17.74
N GLU A 132 -4.82 -4.35 17.08
CA GLU A 132 -4.64 -5.69 17.70
C GLU A 132 -3.21 -6.03 18.15
#